data_AF-A0A090S1Y7-F1
#
_entry.id   AF-A0A090S1Y7-F1
#
_cell.length_a   1.000
_cell.length_b   1.000
_cell.length_c   1.000
_cell.angle_alpha   90.00
_cell.angle_beta   90.00
_cell.angle_gamma   90.00
#
_symmetry.space_group_name_H-M   'P 1'
#
loop_
_entity.id
_entity.type
_entity.pdbx_description
1 polymer ?
#
loop_
_entity_poly.entity_id
_entity_poly.type
_entity_poly.pdbx_seq_one_letter_code
_entity_poly.pdbx_strand_id
1 'polypeptide(L)'
;MGSRTITKAFASDGALGQVIPGFQPRQPQLDMANAVDEAIEHQTQLVVEAGTGTGKTFAYLVPALLSGKKTIISTGSKNLQEQLFHRDLPLMVEALGFHGKVSLLKGRSNYLCLDS
;
A
#
# COMPACT_ATOMS: atom_id res chain seq x y z
N MET A 1 15.62 -11.24 2.00
CA MET A 1 15.23 -11.32 3.44
C MET A 1 13.82 -10.75 3.70
N GLY A 2 13.14 -10.21 2.66
CA GLY A 2 11.84 -9.51 2.75
C GLY A 2 10.58 -10.39 2.81
N SER A 3 10.49 -11.50 2.05
CA SER A 3 9.26 -12.32 1.98
C SER A 3 8.71 -12.85 3.32
N ARG A 4 9.59 -13.17 4.29
CA ARG A 4 9.16 -13.57 5.66
C ARG A 4 8.48 -12.44 6.42
N THR A 5 8.89 -11.19 6.21
CA THR A 5 8.29 -10.00 6.83
C THR A 5 6.94 -9.69 6.21
N ILE A 6 6.84 -9.77 4.88
CA ILE A 6 5.57 -9.61 4.15
C ILE A 6 4.54 -10.63 4.64
N THR A 7 4.90 -11.92 4.64
CA THR A 7 3.99 -12.99 5.07
C THR A 7 3.50 -12.79 6.50
N LYS A 8 4.38 -12.37 7.42
CA LYS A 8 4.00 -12.04 8.81
C LYS A 8 3.06 -10.86 8.90
N ALA A 9 3.20 -9.83 8.07
CA ALA A 9 2.30 -8.67 8.10
C ALA A 9 0.85 -9.06 7.77
N PHE A 10 0.66 -10.01 6.85
CA PHE A 10 -0.64 -10.54 6.43
C PHE A 10 -1.12 -11.74 7.25
N ALA A 11 -0.38 -12.22 8.26
CA ALA A 11 -0.88 -13.29 9.11
C ALA A 11 -2.09 -12.82 9.94
N SER A 12 -3.01 -13.73 10.30
CA SER A 12 -4.20 -13.37 11.09
C SER A 12 -3.87 -12.82 12.48
N ASP A 13 -2.71 -13.18 13.03
CA ASP A 13 -2.13 -12.66 14.27
C ASP A 13 -1.08 -11.56 14.02
N GLY A 14 -0.82 -11.25 12.75
CA GLY A 14 0.15 -10.26 12.29
C GLY A 14 -0.36 -8.83 12.29
N ALA A 15 0.44 -7.91 11.74
CA ALA A 15 0.18 -6.47 11.73
C ALA A 15 -1.24 -6.11 11.27
N LEU A 16 -1.69 -6.68 10.14
CA LEU A 16 -3.02 -6.40 9.60
C LEU A 16 -4.13 -7.04 10.43
N GLY A 17 -3.88 -8.24 10.98
CA GLY A 17 -4.82 -8.95 11.84
C GLY A 17 -5.13 -8.23 13.16
N GLN A 18 -4.15 -7.50 13.70
CA GLN A 18 -4.31 -6.73 14.95
C GLN A 18 -5.15 -5.45 14.77
N VAL A 19 -5.11 -4.84 13.59
CA VAL A 19 -5.75 -3.53 13.35
C VAL A 19 -7.07 -3.64 12.58
N ILE A 20 -7.26 -4.73 11.81
CA ILE A 20 -8.46 -4.92 10.99
C ILE A 20 -9.35 -6.00 11.63
N PRO A 21 -10.50 -5.64 12.21
CA PRO A 21 -11.42 -6.61 12.80
C PRO A 21 -11.88 -7.64 11.77
N GLY A 22 -11.77 -8.93 12.12
CA GLY A 22 -12.18 -10.03 11.24
C GLY A 22 -11.30 -10.20 10.00
N PHE A 23 -10.09 -9.65 10.00
CA PHE A 23 -9.14 -9.85 8.91
C PHE A 23 -8.85 -11.33 8.66
N GLN A 24 -8.90 -11.70 7.39
CA GLN A 24 -8.59 -13.05 6.93
C GLN A 24 -7.61 -12.95 5.76
N PRO A 25 -6.40 -13.52 5.87
CA PRO A 25 -5.45 -13.54 4.77
C PRO A 25 -6.06 -14.24 3.56
N ARG A 26 -5.76 -13.72 2.38
CA ARG A 26 -6.16 -14.31 1.10
C ARG A 26 -4.91 -14.60 0.30
N GLN A 27 -4.80 -15.82 -0.21
CA GLN A 27 -3.62 -16.24 -0.97
C GLN A 27 -3.28 -15.28 -2.13
N PRO A 28 -4.25 -14.79 -2.96
CA PRO A 28 -3.93 -13.85 -4.02
C PRO A 28 -3.34 -12.51 -3.54
N GLN A 29 -3.68 -12.09 -2.32
CA GLN A 29 -3.14 -10.87 -1.72
C GLN A 29 -1.68 -11.07 -1.31
N LEU A 30 -1.37 -12.23 -0.71
CA LEU A 30 -0.01 -12.65 -0.35
C LEU A 30 0.87 -12.82 -1.60
N ASP A 31 0.34 -13.46 -2.64
CA ASP A 31 1.06 -13.69 -3.89
C ASP A 31 1.44 -12.35 -4.55
N MET A 32 0.47 -11.43 -4.66
CA MET A 32 0.72 -10.09 -5.18
C MET A 32 1.71 -9.31 -4.30
N ALA A 33 1.60 -9.41 -2.97
CA ALA A 33 2.50 -8.68 -2.06
C ALA A 33 3.95 -9.16 -2.18
N ASN A 34 4.17 -10.48 -2.25
CA ASN A 34 5.50 -11.04 -2.46
C ASN A 34 6.05 -10.67 -3.84
N ALA A 35 5.24 -10.73 -4.90
CA ALA A 35 5.68 -10.32 -6.23
C ALA A 35 6.08 -8.85 -6.28
N VAL A 36 5.33 -7.97 -5.59
CA VAL A 36 5.68 -6.54 -5.48
C VAL A 36 6.96 -6.34 -4.66
N ASP A 37 7.14 -7.06 -3.56
CA ASP A 37 8.39 -7.01 -2.75
C ASP A 37 9.61 -7.39 -3.59
N GLU A 38 9.53 -8.50 -4.33
CA GLU A 38 10.59 -8.96 -5.24
C GLU A 38 10.87 -7.93 -6.34
N ALA A 39 9.83 -7.36 -6.95
CA ALA A 39 10.00 -6.32 -7.98
C ALA A 39 10.68 -5.07 -7.43
N ILE A 40 10.35 -4.66 -6.20
CA ILE A 40 11.00 -3.54 -5.51
C ILE A 40 12.45 -3.89 -5.16
N GLU A 41 12.72 -5.09 -4.63
CA GLU A 41 14.06 -5.56 -4.25
C GLU A 41 14.99 -5.61 -5.46
N HIS A 42 14.54 -6.22 -6.56
CA HIS A 42 15.30 -6.44 -7.78
C HIS A 42 15.21 -5.31 -8.81
N GLN A 43 14.42 -4.26 -8.54
CA GLN A 43 14.22 -3.12 -9.44
C GLN A 43 13.69 -3.52 -10.83
N THR A 44 12.81 -4.52 -10.86
CA THR A 44 12.20 -5.04 -12.11
C THR A 44 10.80 -4.49 -12.31
N GLN A 45 10.25 -4.70 -13.51
CA GLN A 45 8.87 -4.35 -13.83
C GLN A 45 7.96 -5.54 -13.53
N LEU A 46 6.80 -5.26 -12.92
CA LEU A 46 5.77 -6.24 -12.62
C LEU A 46 4.42 -5.74 -13.13
N VAL A 47 3.70 -6.61 -13.82
CA VAL A 47 2.30 -6.38 -14.21
C VAL A 47 1.46 -7.42 -13.51
N VAL A 48 0.45 -6.98 -12.74
CA VAL A 48 -0.47 -7.86 -12.02
C VAL A 48 -1.89 -7.53 -12.45
N GLU A 49 -2.62 -8.55 -12.89
CA GLU A 49 -4.07 -8.49 -12.97
C GLU A 49 -4.66 -9.04 -11.68
N ALA A 50 -5.47 -8.23 -11.00
CA ALA A 50 -6.15 -8.66 -9.79
C ALA A 50 -7.61 -8.23 -9.85
N GLY A 51 -8.53 -9.18 -9.63
CA GLY A 51 -9.98 -8.97 -9.63
C GLY A 51 -10.44 -7.98 -8.55
N THR A 52 -11.63 -7.39 -8.68
CA THR A 52 -12.20 -6.49 -7.66
C THR A 52 -12.32 -7.19 -6.29
N GLY A 53 -12.19 -6.43 -5.21
CA GLY A 53 -12.34 -6.98 -3.85
C GLY A 53 -11.20 -7.89 -3.34
N THR A 54 -10.14 -8.13 -4.11
CA THR A 54 -9.01 -9.01 -3.70
C THR A 54 -8.04 -8.37 -2.67
N GLY A 55 -8.28 -7.13 -2.25
CA GLY A 55 -7.39 -6.45 -1.30
C GLY A 55 -6.09 -5.92 -1.93
N LYS A 56 -6.12 -5.60 -3.24
CA LYS A 56 -5.00 -5.03 -4.02
C LYS A 56 -4.25 -3.91 -3.31
N THR A 57 -5.00 -3.01 -2.66
CA THR A 57 -4.43 -1.84 -1.99
C THR A 57 -3.38 -2.24 -0.96
N PHE A 58 -3.69 -3.21 -0.09
CA PHE A 58 -2.74 -3.63 0.93
C PHE A 58 -1.60 -4.45 0.33
N ALA A 59 -1.88 -5.24 -0.71
CA ALA A 59 -0.87 -6.03 -1.39
C ALA A 59 0.28 -5.19 -1.95
N TYR A 60 0.02 -3.98 -2.47
CA TYR A 60 1.11 -3.08 -2.87
C TYR A 60 1.59 -2.15 -1.75
N LEU A 61 0.74 -1.78 -0.77
CA LEU A 61 1.14 -0.86 0.30
C LEU A 61 2.10 -1.47 1.30
N VAL A 62 1.88 -2.73 1.71
CA VAL A 62 2.74 -3.40 2.70
C VAL A 62 4.20 -3.46 2.23
N PRO A 63 4.53 -4.03 1.06
CA PRO A 63 5.92 -4.02 0.58
C PRO A 63 6.43 -2.61 0.28
N ALA A 64 5.61 -1.69 -0.23
CA ALA A 64 6.02 -0.31 -0.46
C ALA A 64 6.49 0.40 0.81
N LEU A 65 5.75 0.25 1.92
CA LEU A 65 6.05 0.88 3.21
C LEU A 65 7.23 0.20 3.92
N LEU A 66 7.33 -1.12 3.82
CA LEU A 66 8.41 -1.90 4.46
C LEU A 66 9.74 -1.85 3.68
N SER A 67 9.71 -1.47 2.40
CA SER A 67 10.91 -1.44 1.54
C SER A 67 11.99 -0.45 2.02
N GLY A 68 11.63 0.55 2.83
CA GLY A 68 12.50 1.66 3.19
C GLY A 68 12.88 2.57 2.00
N LYS A 69 12.29 2.37 0.82
CA LYS A 69 12.54 3.15 -0.39
C LYS A 69 11.53 4.28 -0.54
N LYS A 70 11.91 5.32 -1.28
CA LYS A 70 10.98 6.37 -1.68
C LYS A 70 10.03 5.81 -2.75
N THR A 71 8.74 5.73 -2.43
CA THR A 71 7.72 5.14 -3.29
C THR A 71 6.72 6.19 -3.78
N ILE A 72 6.36 6.12 -5.07
CA ILE A 72 5.28 6.90 -5.66
C ILE A 72 4.16 5.93 -6.03
N ILE A 73 2.94 6.23 -5.60
CA ILE A 73 1.75 5.44 -5.93
C ILE A 73 0.84 6.31 -6.79
N SER A 74 0.55 5.83 -8.00
CA SER A 74 -0.34 6.49 -8.96
C SER A 74 -1.64 5.71 -9.07
N THR A 75 -2.77 6.40 -9.02
CA THR A 75 -4.11 5.82 -9.13
C THR A 75 -4.81 6.34 -10.40
N GLY A 76 -5.79 5.57 -10.91
CA GLY A 76 -6.50 5.91 -12.14
C GLY A 76 -7.44 7.12 -12.05
N SER A 77 -7.77 7.61 -10.85
CA SER A 77 -8.60 8.80 -10.65
C SER A 77 -8.24 9.53 -9.36
N LYS A 78 -8.66 10.82 -9.27
CA LYS A 78 -8.53 11.64 -8.06
C LYS A 78 -9.27 11.01 -6.88
N ASN A 79 -10.50 10.54 -7.07
CA ASN A 79 -11.28 9.93 -5.97
C ASN A 79 -10.59 8.69 -5.40
N LEU A 80 -9.98 7.85 -6.24
CA LEU A 80 -9.19 6.70 -5.77
C LEU A 80 -7.94 7.16 -5.01
N GLN A 81 -7.32 8.26 -5.43
CA GLN A 81 -6.18 8.87 -4.74
C GLN A 81 -6.59 9.37 -3.34
N GLU A 82 -7.72 10.07 -3.23
CA GLU A 82 -8.23 10.57 -1.95
C GLU A 82 -8.59 9.42 -1.02
N GLN A 83 -9.25 8.37 -1.53
CA GLN A 83 -9.58 7.18 -0.73
C GLN A 83 -8.31 6.50 -0.22
N LEU A 84 -7.32 6.30 -1.09
CA LEU A 84 -6.03 5.73 -0.72
C LEU A 84 -5.40 6.58 0.40
N PHE A 85 -5.32 7.90 0.22
CA PHE A 85 -4.60 8.79 1.12
C PHE A 85 -5.30 9.00 2.47
N HIS A 86 -6.62 9.14 2.48
CA HIS A 86 -7.38 9.49 3.69
C HIS A 86 -7.92 8.28 4.46
N ARG A 87 -7.96 7.08 3.84
CA ARG A 87 -8.55 5.89 4.46
C ARG A 87 -7.57 4.71 4.52
N ASP A 88 -7.08 4.27 3.37
CA ASP A 88 -6.33 3.01 3.30
C ASP A 88 -4.90 3.19 3.84
N LEU A 89 -4.26 4.32 3.55
CA LEU A 89 -2.88 4.59 3.93
C LEU A 89 -2.70 4.85 5.44
N PRO A 90 -3.56 5.64 6.13
CA PRO A 90 -3.47 5.79 7.58
C PRO A 90 -3.55 4.46 8.33
N LEU A 91 -4.46 3.58 7.90
CA LEU A 91 -4.61 2.23 8.45
C LEU A 91 -3.34 1.41 8.29
N MET A 92 -2.69 1.44 7.11
CA MET A 92 -1.44 0.70 6.87
C MET A 92 -0.25 1.31 7.61
N VAL A 93 -0.21 2.64 7.74
CA VAL A 93 0.85 3.33 8.51
C VAL A 93 0.77 2.94 9.98
N GLU A 94 -0.43 2.92 10.55
CA GLU A 94 -0.66 2.47 11.93
C GLU A 94 -0.31 0.99 12.10
N ALA A 95 -0.86 0.11 11.26
CA ALA A 95 -0.65 -1.33 11.38
C ALA A 95 0.83 -1.74 11.26
N LEU A 96 1.60 -1.06 10.41
CA LEU A 96 3.00 -1.38 10.16
C LEU A 96 3.98 -0.57 11.03
N GLY A 97 3.49 0.35 11.88
CA GLY A 97 4.34 1.25 12.66
C GLY A 97 5.25 2.10 11.77
N PHE A 98 4.75 2.58 10.63
CA PHE A 98 5.54 3.36 9.69
C PHE A 98 5.68 4.82 10.17
N HIS A 99 6.92 5.34 10.18
CA HIS A 99 7.21 6.70 10.68
C HIS A 99 7.71 7.66 9.58
N GLY A 100 7.68 7.24 8.32
CA GLY A 100 8.12 8.07 7.20
C GLY A 100 7.11 9.16 6.82
N LYS A 101 7.55 10.13 6.03
CA LYS A 101 6.68 11.18 5.49
C LYS A 101 5.80 10.65 4.37
N VAL A 102 4.52 10.94 4.47
CA VAL A 102 3.51 10.64 3.46
C VAL A 102 2.92 11.96 2.97
N SER A 103 2.75 12.13 1.65
CA SER A 103 2.24 13.38 1.08
C SER A 103 1.42 13.12 -0.17
N LEU A 104 0.39 13.94 -0.37
CA LEU A 104 -0.53 13.85 -1.49
C LEU A 104 -0.14 14.85 -2.58
N LEU A 105 0.21 14.35 -3.77
CA LEU A 105 0.55 15.19 -4.92
C LEU A 105 -0.67 15.30 -5.85
N LYS A 106 -1.12 16.55 -6.07
CA LYS A 106 -2.19 16.87 -7.03
C LYS A 106 -1.68 17.84 -8.10
N GLY A 107 -2.34 17.87 -9.26
CA GLY A 107 -2.03 18.86 -10.29
C GLY A 107 -2.35 20.27 -9.80
N ARG A 108 -1.57 21.27 -10.22
CA ARG A 108 -1.65 22.68 -9.76
C ARG A 108 -3.07 23.26 -9.75
N SER A 109 -3.90 22.94 -10.74
CA SER A 109 -5.30 23.37 -10.84
C SER A 109 -6.22 22.85 -9.73
N ASN A 110 -5.73 21.99 -8.84
CA ASN A 110 -6.47 21.46 -7.70
C ASN A 110 -6.12 22.16 -6.37
N TYR A 111 -5.33 23.23 -6.42
CA TYR A 111 -5.02 24.07 -5.27
C TYR A 111 -5.64 25.45 -5.46
N LEU A 112 -6.08 26.05 -4.35
CA LEU A 112 -6.52 27.45 -4.35
C LEU A 112 -5.32 28.35 -4.59
N CYS A 113 -5.44 29.27 -5.55
CA CYS A 113 -4.50 30.38 -5.69
C CYS A 113 -4.94 31.47 -4.72
N LEU A 114 -4.08 31.82 -3.76
CA LEU A 114 -4.37 32.88 -2.77
C LEU A 114 -3.95 34.27 -3.26
N ASP A 115 -3.28 34.33 -4.41
CA ASP A 115 -2.89 35.59 -5.04
C ASP A 115 -4.05 36.10 -5.92
N SER A 116 -4.78 37.07 -5.37
CA SER A 116 -5.76 37.92 -6.05
C SER A 116 -5.75 39.31 -5.43
#